data_AF-A0A1A6HII0-F1
#
_entry.id   AF-A0A1A6HII0-F1
#
_cell.length_a   1.000
_cell.length_b   1.000
_cell.length_c   1.000
_cell.angle_alpha   90.00
_cell.angle_beta   90.00
_cell.angle_gamma   90.00
#
_symmetry.space_group_name_H-M   'P 1'
#
loop_
_entity.id
_entity.type
_entity.pdbx_description
1 polymer ?
#
loop_
_entity_poly.entity_id
_entity_poly.type
_entity_poly.pdbx_seq_one_letter_code
_entity_poly.pdbx_strand_id
1 'polypeptide(L)'
;MLDLLKWRTHPDKITGCLSKLKEIDGSEIVKFLQDTLDTLFGILDENSQKYGSKVFDSLVHIINLLQDSKFHHFKPVMDTYIESHFAGALAYRDLIKVLKWYVDRITEAERQEHIQEVLKAQEYIFKYIVQSRRLFSLATGGQNEEEFRCCIQELLMSVRFFLSQESKGAGALSQSQAVFLSSFPAVYSELLKLFDVREVANLVQDTLGSLPTIMHVDDSLQAIKLQCIGKTVESQLYTNPDSRYILLPVVLHHLHIHLQEQKDLIMVYDLLQKSRDRNDPRGGGGENALSEKSVLEEIDVIVASLLDILLRTILEITSRPQAPSSAMRLQFQDV
;
A
#
# COMPACT_ATOMS: atom_id res chain seq x y z
N MET A 1 -1.28 30.89 8.06
CA MET A 1 -0.23 30.45 7.11
C MET A 1 1.03 31.32 7.09
N LEU A 2 0.91 32.65 7.05
CA LEU A 2 2.04 33.59 6.89
C LEU A 2 3.18 33.43 7.92
N ASP A 3 2.87 33.12 9.18
CA ASP A 3 3.89 32.94 10.22
C ASP A 3 4.78 31.71 9.98
N LEU A 4 4.21 30.64 9.41
CA LEU A 4 4.96 29.45 9.03
C LEU A 4 5.90 29.78 7.85
N LEU A 5 5.38 30.43 6.80
CA LEU A 5 6.20 30.82 5.64
C LEU A 5 7.33 31.80 5.99
N LYS A 6 7.15 32.62 7.03
CA LYS A 6 8.15 33.56 7.52
C LYS A 6 8.96 33.03 8.71
N TRP A 7 9.01 31.72 8.92
CA TRP A 7 9.60 31.11 10.11
C TRP A 7 11.03 31.56 10.44
N ARG A 8 11.85 31.85 9.43
CA ARG A 8 13.23 32.35 9.61
C ARG A 8 13.30 33.67 10.37
N THR A 9 12.23 34.46 10.36
CA THR A 9 12.15 35.72 11.13
C THR A 9 11.90 35.51 12.62
N HIS A 10 11.35 34.35 13.01
CA HIS A 10 10.97 34.02 14.40
C HIS A 10 11.17 32.52 14.69
N PRO A 11 12.43 32.03 14.76
CA PRO A 11 12.73 30.60 14.87
C PRO A 11 12.26 29.96 16.18
N ASP A 12 12.05 30.77 17.21
CA ASP A 12 11.47 30.40 18.51
C ASP A 12 9.99 29.97 18.40
N LYS A 13 9.25 30.50 17.42
CA LYS A 13 7.82 30.21 17.25
C LYS A 13 7.51 28.97 16.40
N ILE A 14 8.52 28.40 15.71
CA ILE A 14 8.36 27.28 14.77
C ILE A 14 7.56 26.12 15.37
N THR A 15 7.88 25.72 16.60
CA THR A 15 7.19 24.60 17.26
C THR A 15 5.69 24.87 17.38
N GLY A 16 5.31 26.09 17.76
CA GLY A 16 3.91 26.49 17.86
C GLY A 16 3.25 26.57 16.48
N CYS A 17 3.95 27.07 15.46
CA CYS A 17 3.45 27.14 14.08
C CYS A 17 3.17 25.75 13.49
N LEU A 18 4.07 24.79 13.69
CA LEU A 18 3.89 23.40 13.23
C LEU A 18 2.70 22.73 13.93
N SER A 19 2.56 22.91 15.25
CA SER A 19 1.41 22.38 16.00
C SER A 19 0.07 22.96 15.50
N LYS A 20 0.05 24.24 15.13
CA LYS A 20 -1.14 24.94 14.65
C LYS A 20 -1.45 24.71 13.18
N LEU A 21 -0.57 24.05 12.41
CA LEU A 21 -0.82 23.79 10.99
C LEU A 21 -2.13 23.02 10.78
N LYS A 22 -2.46 22.10 11.70
CA LYS A 22 -3.71 21.32 11.69
C LYS A 22 -4.97 22.17 11.91
N GLU A 23 -4.83 23.38 12.43
CA GLU A 23 -5.93 24.33 12.68
C GLU A 23 -6.16 25.27 11.49
N ILE A 24 -5.23 25.30 10.52
CA ILE A 24 -5.33 26.15 9.33
C ILE A 24 -6.38 25.56 8.38
N ASP A 25 -7.21 26.42 7.78
CA ASP A 25 -8.18 25.99 6.78
C ASP A 25 -7.48 25.30 5.61
N GLY A 26 -7.93 24.10 5.26
CA GLY A 26 -7.35 23.34 4.14
C GLY A 26 -7.31 24.12 2.82
N SER A 27 -8.24 25.05 2.61
CA SER A 27 -8.28 25.94 1.44
C SER A 27 -7.09 26.91 1.41
N GLU A 28 -6.60 27.35 2.57
CA GLU A 28 -5.39 28.18 2.69
C GLU A 28 -4.14 27.33 2.43
N ILE A 29 -4.10 26.09 2.93
CA ILE A 29 -2.99 25.15 2.70
C ILE A 29 -2.85 24.84 1.21
N VAL A 30 -3.93 24.43 0.53
CA VAL A 30 -3.85 24.05 -0.89
C VAL A 30 -3.49 25.23 -1.81
N LYS A 31 -3.89 26.46 -1.44
CA LYS A 31 -3.53 27.68 -2.18
C LYS A 31 -2.02 27.94 -2.18
N PHE A 32 -1.34 27.59 -1.09
CA PHE A 32 0.10 27.78 -0.91
C PHE A 32 0.83 26.45 -0.76
N LEU A 33 0.33 25.38 -1.39
CA LEU A 33 0.79 24.01 -1.12
C LEU A 33 2.30 23.86 -1.31
N GLN A 34 2.83 24.33 -2.43
CA GLN A 34 4.26 24.31 -2.72
C GLN A 34 5.06 25.08 -1.67
N ASP A 35 4.71 26.35 -1.40
CA ASP A 35 5.40 27.16 -0.39
C ASP A 35 5.36 26.53 1.00
N THR A 36 4.26 25.85 1.34
CA THR A 36 4.10 25.09 2.58
C THR A 36 5.11 23.96 2.65
N LEU A 37 5.18 23.15 1.59
CA LEU A 37 6.06 21.98 1.53
C LEU A 37 7.53 22.39 1.52
N ASP A 38 7.91 23.40 0.72
CA ASP A 38 9.26 23.97 0.70
C ASP A 38 9.66 24.48 2.09
N THR A 39 8.74 25.13 2.79
CA THR A 39 8.94 25.59 4.16
C THR A 39 9.16 24.43 5.12
N LEU A 40 8.33 23.38 5.06
CA LEU A 40 8.43 22.21 5.92
C LEU A 40 9.76 21.48 5.75
N PHE A 41 10.19 21.24 4.52
CA PHE A 41 11.47 20.58 4.25
C PHE A 41 12.65 21.50 4.57
N GLY A 42 12.54 22.81 4.35
CA GLY A 42 13.54 23.77 4.81
C GLY A 42 13.72 23.80 6.34
N ILE A 43 12.65 23.59 7.11
CA ILE A 43 12.72 23.45 8.57
C ILE A 43 13.37 22.11 8.96
N LEU A 44 13.08 21.04 8.22
CA LEU A 44 13.68 19.72 8.44
C LEU A 44 15.20 19.76 8.24
N ASP A 45 15.66 20.39 7.16
CA ASP A 45 17.08 20.51 6.83
C ASP A 45 17.86 21.34 7.85
N GLU A 46 17.23 22.35 8.47
CA GLU A 46 17.88 23.21 9.47
C GLU A 46 18.18 22.46 10.77
N ASN A 47 17.22 21.68 11.29
CA ASN A 47 17.41 20.91 12.52
C ASN A 47 16.45 19.71 12.60
N SER A 48 16.82 18.62 11.94
CA SER A 48 15.98 17.42 11.88
C SER A 48 15.77 16.75 13.24
N GLN A 49 16.75 16.83 14.15
CA GLN A 49 16.60 16.27 15.51
C GLN A 49 15.52 16.99 16.32
N LYS A 50 15.40 18.31 16.17
CA LYS A 50 14.45 19.12 16.93
C LYS A 50 13.06 19.14 16.29
N TYR A 51 12.99 19.17 14.96
CA TYR A 51 11.74 19.42 14.23
C TYR A 51 11.23 18.22 13.44
N GLY A 52 12.01 17.14 13.26
CA GLY A 52 11.71 16.02 12.38
C GLY A 52 10.33 15.42 12.57
N SER A 53 9.97 15.03 13.80
CA SER A 53 8.65 14.45 14.08
C SER A 53 7.49 15.41 13.78
N LYS A 54 7.65 16.72 14.08
CA LYS A 54 6.59 17.71 13.84
C LYS A 54 6.42 18.03 12.36
N VAL A 55 7.52 18.09 11.61
CA VAL A 55 7.48 18.23 10.16
C VAL A 55 6.82 17.01 9.53
N PHE A 56 7.18 15.80 9.98
CA PHE A 56 6.55 14.56 9.52
C PHE A 56 5.03 14.56 9.78
N ASP A 57 4.59 14.92 10.99
CA ASP A 57 3.17 15.00 11.33
C ASP A 57 2.42 16.06 10.50
N SER A 58 3.11 17.15 10.16
CA SER A 58 2.60 18.20 9.27
C SER A 58 2.42 17.69 7.83
N LEU A 59 3.40 16.94 7.32
CA LEU A 59 3.32 16.30 6.01
C LEU A 59 2.16 15.28 5.96
N VAL A 60 2.03 14.43 6.97
CA VAL A 60 0.92 13.47 7.07
C VAL A 60 -0.43 14.17 7.04
N HIS A 61 -0.56 15.28 7.77
CA HIS A 61 -1.78 16.08 7.76
C HIS A 61 -2.10 16.65 6.37
N ILE A 62 -1.12 17.25 5.68
CA ILE A 62 -1.30 17.79 4.32
C ILE A 62 -1.63 16.66 3.33
N ILE A 63 -0.95 15.52 3.41
CA ILE A 63 -1.19 14.38 2.54
C ILE A 63 -2.64 13.89 2.72
N ASN A 64 -3.09 13.68 3.96
CA ASN A 64 -4.46 13.19 4.23
C ASN A 64 -5.52 14.23 3.87
N LEU A 65 -5.23 15.52 4.03
CA LEU A 65 -6.08 16.61 3.52
C LEU A 65 -6.31 16.46 2.01
N LEU A 66 -5.26 16.17 1.23
CA LEU A 66 -5.34 15.99 -0.21
C LEU A 66 -5.96 14.64 -0.63
N GLN A 67 -6.14 13.70 0.30
CA GLN A 67 -6.91 12.48 0.07
C GLN A 67 -8.41 12.69 0.25
N ASP A 68 -8.84 13.77 0.91
CA ASP A 68 -10.26 14.11 1.04
C ASP A 68 -10.86 14.46 -0.33
N SER A 69 -12.09 13.98 -0.57
CA SER A 69 -12.92 14.31 -1.73
C SER A 69 -12.99 15.81 -2.05
N LYS A 70 -12.93 16.68 -1.04
CA LYS A 70 -12.95 18.14 -1.20
C LYS A 70 -11.69 18.66 -1.91
N PHE A 71 -10.53 18.05 -1.67
CA PHE A 71 -9.23 18.55 -2.15
C PHE A 71 -8.51 17.59 -3.10
N HIS A 72 -9.13 16.47 -3.48
CA HIS A 72 -8.49 15.44 -4.32
C HIS A 72 -7.94 15.96 -5.65
N HIS A 73 -8.52 17.04 -6.20
CA HIS A 73 -8.10 17.65 -7.46
C HIS A 73 -6.74 18.38 -7.36
N PHE A 74 -6.22 18.57 -6.15
CA PHE A 74 -4.87 19.09 -5.91
C PHE A 74 -3.80 18.00 -5.82
N LYS A 75 -4.15 16.69 -5.84
CA LYS A 75 -3.16 15.61 -5.87
C LYS A 75 -2.13 15.76 -7.01
N PRO A 76 -2.52 16.08 -8.26
CA PRO A 76 -1.55 16.31 -9.33
C PRO A 76 -0.55 17.44 -9.05
N VAL A 77 -0.94 18.44 -8.24
CA VAL A 77 -0.03 19.52 -7.83
C VAL A 77 1.04 18.98 -6.88
N MET A 78 0.66 18.11 -5.93
CA MET A 78 1.62 17.44 -5.05
C MET A 78 2.53 16.48 -5.82
N ASP A 79 1.99 15.70 -6.76
CA ASP A 79 2.79 14.81 -7.61
C ASP A 79 3.83 15.62 -8.43
N THR A 80 3.39 16.72 -9.07
CA THR A 80 4.29 17.62 -9.83
C THR A 80 5.35 18.23 -8.93
N TYR A 81 4.98 18.67 -7.73
CA TYR A 81 5.94 19.20 -6.75
C TYR A 81 7.01 18.17 -6.41
N ILE A 82 6.62 16.93 -6.07
CA ILE A 82 7.56 15.86 -5.75
C ILE A 82 8.51 15.61 -6.93
N GLU A 83 7.97 15.47 -8.14
CA GLU A 83 8.79 15.11 -9.30
C GLU A 83 9.73 16.23 -9.75
N SER A 84 9.28 17.48 -9.69
CA SER A 84 9.93 18.59 -10.39
C SER A 84 10.46 19.72 -9.52
N HIS A 85 10.00 19.87 -8.27
CA HIS A 85 10.30 21.05 -7.44
C HIS A 85 10.93 20.70 -6.09
N PHE A 86 10.62 19.53 -5.56
CA PHE A 86 11.18 19.05 -4.32
C PHE A 86 12.71 18.96 -4.41
N ALA A 87 13.41 19.61 -3.47
CA ALA A 87 14.87 19.72 -3.44
C ALA A 87 15.51 19.12 -2.18
N GLY A 88 14.74 18.42 -1.33
CA GLY A 88 15.22 17.88 -0.04
C GLY A 88 16.02 16.58 -0.19
N ALA A 89 17.28 16.66 -0.62
CA ALA A 89 18.14 15.49 -0.84
C ALA A 89 18.51 14.71 0.44
N LEU A 90 18.40 15.31 1.62
CA LEU A 90 18.76 14.67 2.90
C LEU A 90 17.55 14.16 3.68
N ALA A 91 16.33 14.52 3.26
CA ALA A 91 15.10 14.23 3.98
C ALA A 91 14.79 12.74 4.15
N TYR A 92 15.23 11.87 3.21
CA TYR A 92 14.90 10.44 3.23
C TYR A 92 15.25 9.75 4.54
N ARG A 93 16.37 10.14 5.18
CA ARG A 93 16.85 9.53 6.44
C ARG A 93 15.85 9.78 7.57
N ASP A 94 15.44 11.03 7.72
CA ASP A 94 14.51 11.44 8.78
C ASP A 94 13.10 10.91 8.50
N LEU A 95 12.66 10.90 7.25
CA LEU A 95 11.35 10.33 6.87
C LEU A 95 11.27 8.83 7.17
N ILE A 96 12.29 8.05 6.80
CA ILE A 96 12.34 6.60 7.12
C ILE A 96 12.37 6.40 8.62
N LYS A 97 13.24 7.13 9.34
CA LYS A 97 13.39 7.01 10.80
C LYS A 97 12.07 7.28 11.53
N VAL A 98 11.36 8.37 11.18
CA VAL A 98 10.09 8.73 11.84
C VAL A 98 8.97 7.78 11.44
N LEU A 99 8.88 7.36 10.17
CA LEU A 99 7.90 6.38 9.73
C LEU A 99 8.09 5.04 10.47
N LYS A 100 9.33 4.55 10.57
CA LYS A 100 9.66 3.33 11.33
C LYS A 100 9.26 3.46 12.79
N TRP A 101 9.54 4.61 13.42
CA TRP A 101 9.16 4.88 14.81
C TRP A 101 7.65 4.77 15.04
N TYR A 102 6.83 5.22 14.10
CA TYR A 102 5.37 5.06 14.16
C TYR A 102 4.93 3.60 14.00
N VAL A 103 5.52 2.88 13.04
CA VAL A 103 5.20 1.46 12.80
C VAL A 103 5.59 0.58 14.00
N ASP A 104 6.76 0.81 14.60
CA ASP A 104 7.24 0.06 15.77
C ASP A 104 6.32 0.20 16.99
N ARG A 105 5.52 1.27 17.04
CA ARG A 105 4.66 1.64 18.18
C ARG A 105 3.18 1.44 17.89
N ILE A 106 2.84 0.71 16.83
CA ILE A 106 1.47 0.44 16.40
C ILE A 106 0.65 -0.41 17.36
N THR A 107 1.21 -0.91 18.45
CA THR A 107 0.46 -1.57 19.52
C THR A 107 0.15 -0.63 20.69
N GLU A 108 0.67 0.60 20.69
CA GLU A 108 0.40 1.61 21.71
C GLU A 108 -1.00 2.19 21.49
N ALA A 109 -1.93 1.85 22.40
CA ALA A 109 -3.34 2.23 22.30
C ALA A 109 -3.56 3.75 22.20
N GLU A 110 -2.75 4.54 22.91
CA GLU A 110 -2.85 6.00 22.98
C GLU A 110 -2.54 6.71 21.65
N ARG A 111 -1.90 6.03 20.70
CA ARG A 111 -1.43 6.61 19.43
C ARG A 111 -2.09 6.00 18.19
N GLN A 112 -3.03 5.06 18.37
CA GLN A 112 -3.62 4.30 17.26
C GLN A 112 -4.18 5.17 16.15
N GLU A 113 -5.00 6.17 16.48
CA GLU A 113 -5.64 7.04 15.50
C GLU A 113 -4.60 7.80 14.66
N HIS A 114 -3.59 8.38 15.32
CA HIS A 114 -2.53 9.10 14.61
C HIS A 114 -1.66 8.15 13.78
N ILE A 115 -1.39 6.94 14.26
CA ILE A 115 -0.66 5.93 13.49
C ILE A 115 -1.45 5.52 12.24
N GLN A 116 -2.77 5.37 12.33
CA GLN A 116 -3.61 5.11 11.15
C GLN A 116 -3.51 6.26 10.13
N GLU A 117 -3.50 7.52 10.59
CA GLU A 117 -3.28 8.66 9.70
C GLU A 117 -1.91 8.61 9.00
N VAL A 118 -0.85 8.19 9.70
CA VAL A 118 0.48 7.96 9.12
C VAL A 118 0.44 6.85 8.05
N LEU A 119 -0.24 5.73 8.34
CA LEU A 119 -0.37 4.62 7.40
C LEU A 119 -1.19 4.99 6.15
N LYS A 120 -2.23 5.83 6.29
CA LYS A 120 -2.97 6.39 5.14
C LYS A 120 -2.07 7.24 4.24
N ALA A 121 -1.16 7.99 4.83
CA ALA A 121 -0.23 8.87 4.10
C ALA A 121 0.96 8.14 3.45
N GLN A 122 1.13 6.83 3.70
CA GLN A 122 2.38 6.12 3.38
C GLN A 122 2.80 6.20 1.92
N GLU A 123 1.86 6.20 0.97
CA GLU A 123 2.16 6.28 -0.47
C GLU A 123 3.01 7.52 -0.77
N TYR A 124 2.55 8.69 -0.33
CA TYR A 124 3.24 9.95 -0.57
C TYR A 124 4.51 10.08 0.27
N ILE A 125 4.53 9.53 1.48
CA ILE A 125 5.76 9.47 2.28
C ILE A 125 6.84 8.66 1.53
N PHE A 126 6.49 7.52 0.93
CA PHE A 126 7.41 6.76 0.08
C PHE A 126 7.83 7.54 -1.17
N LYS A 127 6.92 8.25 -1.84
CA LYS A 127 7.27 9.16 -2.95
C LYS A 127 8.34 10.18 -2.56
N TYR A 128 8.21 10.83 -1.39
CA TYR A 128 9.23 11.75 -0.88
C TYR A 128 10.55 11.06 -0.54
N ILE A 129 10.50 9.90 0.12
CA ILE A 129 11.71 9.11 0.45
C ILE A 129 12.48 8.76 -0.83
N VAL A 130 11.77 8.24 -1.83
CA VAL A 130 12.36 7.81 -3.10
C VAL A 130 12.96 8.98 -3.85
N GLN A 131 12.21 10.08 -3.98
CA GLN A 131 12.71 11.26 -4.68
C GLN A 131 13.90 11.89 -3.94
N SER A 132 13.84 11.98 -2.61
CA SER A 132 14.96 12.46 -1.79
C SER A 132 16.22 11.62 -2.00
N ARG A 133 16.07 10.28 -2.03
CA ARG A 133 17.19 9.36 -2.33
C ARG A 133 17.75 9.57 -3.73
N ARG A 134 16.89 9.74 -4.75
CA ARG A 134 17.33 10.00 -6.14
C ARG A 134 18.14 11.29 -6.23
N LEU A 135 17.67 12.36 -5.60
CA LEU A 135 18.40 13.64 -5.55
C LEU A 135 19.75 13.49 -4.86
N PHE A 136 19.81 12.77 -3.74
CA PHE A 136 21.07 12.49 -3.05
C PHE A 136 22.05 11.70 -3.93
N SER A 137 21.58 10.63 -4.58
CA SER A 137 22.40 9.80 -5.45
C SER A 137 22.95 10.59 -6.64
N LEU A 138 22.14 11.47 -7.23
CA LEU A 138 22.57 12.39 -8.29
C LEU A 138 23.65 13.36 -7.82
N ALA A 139 23.50 13.92 -6.62
CA ALA A 139 24.44 14.90 -6.07
C ALA A 139 25.76 14.28 -5.59
N THR A 140 25.75 13.01 -5.15
CA THR A 140 26.90 12.36 -4.49
C THR A 140 27.54 11.23 -5.30
N GLY A 141 26.99 10.88 -6.47
CA GLY A 141 27.44 9.73 -7.25
C GLY A 141 27.07 8.38 -6.61
N GLY A 142 25.93 8.31 -5.92
CA GLY A 142 25.40 7.06 -5.35
C GLY A 142 26.00 6.64 -4.00
N GLN A 143 26.57 7.58 -3.23
CA GLN A 143 27.09 7.25 -1.89
C GLN A 143 25.98 6.73 -0.97
N ASN A 144 26.38 5.93 0.04
CA ASN A 144 25.50 5.39 1.08
C ASN A 144 24.33 4.55 0.55
N GLU A 145 24.50 3.89 -0.60
CA GLU A 145 23.47 3.00 -1.16
C GLU A 145 23.16 1.84 -0.21
N GLU A 146 24.16 1.15 0.31
CA GLU A 146 23.96 0.03 1.25
C GLU A 146 23.25 0.47 2.53
N GLU A 147 23.63 1.61 3.08
CA GLU A 147 22.98 2.19 4.27
C GLU A 147 21.50 2.49 4.00
N PHE A 148 21.19 3.10 2.85
CA PHE A 148 19.82 3.37 2.45
C PHE A 148 19.00 2.07 2.32
N ARG A 149 19.56 1.06 1.65
CA ARG A 149 18.90 -0.24 1.47
C ARG A 149 18.63 -0.91 2.82
N CYS A 150 19.59 -0.89 3.73
CA CYS A 150 19.44 -1.38 5.09
C CYS A 150 18.29 -0.66 5.82
N CYS A 151 18.22 0.67 5.77
CA CYS A 151 17.12 1.43 6.39
C CYS A 151 15.73 1.06 5.84
N ILE A 152 15.60 0.85 4.52
CA ILE A 152 14.35 0.39 3.91
C ILE A 152 14.00 -1.02 4.37
N GLN A 153 14.97 -1.94 4.39
CA GLN A 153 14.76 -3.30 4.87
C GLN A 153 14.34 -3.34 6.34
N GLU A 154 14.97 -2.54 7.21
CA GLU A 154 14.58 -2.40 8.62
C GLU A 154 13.16 -1.86 8.79
N LEU A 155 12.77 -0.86 7.99
CA LEU A 155 11.40 -0.37 7.98
C LEU A 155 10.41 -1.47 7.57
N LEU A 156 10.73 -2.23 6.52
CA LEU A 156 9.86 -3.32 6.05
C LEU A 156 9.82 -4.49 7.03
N MET A 157 10.90 -4.77 7.77
CA MET A 157 10.88 -5.73 8.88
C MET A 157 9.93 -5.27 9.99
N SER A 158 9.93 -3.99 10.36
CA SER A 158 8.95 -3.42 11.29
C SER A 158 7.52 -3.57 10.79
N VAL A 159 7.28 -3.32 9.49
CA VAL A 159 5.96 -3.50 8.87
C VAL A 159 5.54 -4.97 8.92
N ARG A 160 6.42 -5.92 8.58
CA ARG A 160 6.13 -7.36 8.64
C ARG A 160 5.80 -7.80 10.06
N PHE A 161 6.58 -7.34 11.04
CA PHE A 161 6.30 -7.61 12.45
C PHE A 161 4.91 -7.09 12.84
N PHE A 162 4.58 -5.84 12.49
CA PHE A 162 3.26 -5.27 12.68
C PHE A 162 2.14 -6.11 12.04
N LEU A 163 2.30 -6.49 10.77
CA LEU A 163 1.30 -7.27 10.04
C LEU A 163 1.12 -8.68 10.63
N SER A 164 2.19 -9.28 11.16
CA SER A 164 2.17 -10.61 11.79
C SER A 164 1.45 -10.65 13.14
N GLN A 165 1.16 -9.50 13.73
CA GLN A 165 0.48 -9.46 15.01
C GLN A 165 -0.97 -9.93 14.89
N GLU A 166 -1.33 -10.84 15.80
CA GLU A 166 -2.70 -11.33 15.91
C GLU A 166 -3.55 -10.37 16.75
N SER A 167 -4.65 -9.87 16.18
CA SER A 167 -5.69 -9.19 16.93
C SER A 167 -6.73 -10.19 17.42
N LYS A 168 -6.98 -10.25 18.73
CA LYS A 168 -8.15 -10.96 19.28
C LYS A 168 -9.43 -10.17 18.95
N GLY A 169 -9.98 -10.34 17.75
CA GLY A 169 -11.21 -9.69 17.26
C GLY A 169 -10.98 -8.43 16.40
N ALA A 170 -12.06 -7.71 16.10
CA ALA A 170 -12.10 -6.45 15.33
C ALA A 170 -11.51 -5.27 16.15
N GLY A 171 -10.20 -5.32 16.41
CA GLY A 171 -9.48 -4.31 17.19
C GLY A 171 -8.90 -3.19 16.32
N ALA A 172 -8.45 -2.12 16.98
CA ALA A 172 -7.72 -1.01 16.32
C ALA A 172 -6.50 -1.49 15.49
N LEU A 173 -5.89 -2.62 15.87
CA LEU A 173 -4.82 -3.27 15.13
C LEU A 173 -5.28 -3.78 13.75
N SER A 174 -6.42 -4.49 13.68
CA SER A 174 -6.98 -5.00 12.40
C SER A 174 -7.34 -3.85 11.45
N GLN A 175 -7.89 -2.76 12.00
CA GLN A 175 -8.18 -1.54 11.24
C GLN A 175 -6.89 -0.92 10.68
N SER A 176 -5.83 -0.84 11.48
CA SER A 176 -4.54 -0.34 11.03
C SER A 176 -3.93 -1.23 9.93
N GLN A 177 -4.06 -2.55 10.04
CA GLN A 177 -3.64 -3.50 9.00
C GLN A 177 -4.41 -3.27 7.70
N ALA A 178 -5.74 -3.10 7.78
CA ALA A 178 -6.57 -2.79 6.61
C ALA A 178 -6.19 -1.46 5.94
N VAL A 179 -5.92 -0.41 6.73
CA VAL A 179 -5.47 0.88 6.24
C VAL A 179 -4.14 0.76 5.49
N PHE A 180 -3.16 0.05 6.07
CA PHE A 180 -1.88 -0.18 5.42
C PHE A 180 -2.05 -0.94 4.09
N LEU A 181 -2.79 -2.06 4.09
CA LEU A 181 -2.97 -2.89 2.89
C LEU A 181 -3.69 -2.15 1.76
N SER A 182 -4.58 -1.21 2.09
CA SER A 182 -5.34 -0.45 1.09
C SER A 182 -4.47 0.43 0.20
N SER A 183 -3.37 0.97 0.75
CA SER A 183 -2.43 1.88 0.07
C SER A 183 -1.09 1.23 -0.28
N PHE A 184 -0.74 0.08 0.30
CA PHE A 184 0.52 -0.60 0.05
C PHE A 184 0.84 -0.84 -1.45
N PRO A 185 -0.12 -1.26 -2.32
CA PRO A 185 0.17 -1.48 -3.73
C PRO A 185 0.65 -0.24 -4.50
N ALA A 186 0.30 0.97 -4.05
CA ALA A 186 0.76 2.20 -4.70
C ALA A 186 2.28 2.41 -4.51
N VAL A 187 2.85 1.87 -3.43
CA VAL A 187 4.28 1.99 -3.10
C VAL A 187 5.17 1.18 -4.08
N TYR A 188 4.62 0.15 -4.74
CA TYR A 188 5.42 -0.73 -5.62
C TYR A 188 6.12 0.04 -6.74
N SER A 189 5.37 0.95 -7.38
CA SER A 189 5.90 1.78 -8.47
C SER A 189 7.02 2.72 -8.02
N GLU A 190 7.00 3.13 -6.76
CA GLU A 190 8.03 3.99 -6.17
C GLU A 190 9.28 3.18 -5.83
N LEU A 191 9.13 1.99 -5.25
CA LEU A 191 10.26 1.08 -4.96
C LEU A 191 10.96 0.63 -6.24
N LEU A 192 10.22 0.38 -7.32
CA LEU A 192 10.77 0.02 -8.63
C LEU A 192 11.68 1.10 -9.25
N LYS A 193 11.66 2.34 -8.74
CA LYS A 193 12.58 3.40 -9.18
C LYS A 193 13.98 3.24 -8.56
N LEU A 194 14.14 2.40 -7.53
CA LEU A 194 15.39 2.24 -6.77
C LEU A 194 15.87 0.78 -6.66
N PHE A 195 14.95 -0.17 -6.68
CA PHE A 195 15.21 -1.60 -6.52
C PHE A 195 14.87 -2.35 -7.79
N ASP A 196 15.51 -3.49 -8.01
CA ASP A 196 15.15 -4.34 -9.14
C ASP A 196 13.77 -5.00 -8.94
N VAL A 197 13.19 -5.50 -10.03
CA VAL A 197 11.84 -6.07 -10.01
C VAL A 197 11.72 -7.32 -9.12
N ARG A 198 12.79 -8.11 -8.98
CA ARG A 198 12.82 -9.31 -8.14
C ARG A 198 12.89 -8.92 -6.66
N GLU A 199 13.68 -7.91 -6.33
CA GLU A 199 13.78 -7.38 -4.97
C GLU A 199 12.43 -6.85 -4.50
N VAL A 200 11.77 -6.00 -5.31
CA VAL A 200 10.44 -5.51 -4.96
C VAL A 200 9.43 -6.66 -4.84
N ALA A 201 9.49 -7.66 -5.72
CA ALA A 201 8.62 -8.83 -5.63
C ALA A 201 8.84 -9.65 -4.35
N ASN A 202 10.09 -9.88 -3.93
CA ASN A 202 10.40 -10.54 -2.65
C ASN A 202 9.90 -9.72 -1.46
N LEU A 203 10.07 -8.39 -1.49
CA LEU A 203 9.58 -7.51 -0.44
C LEU A 203 8.05 -7.57 -0.31
N VAL A 204 7.33 -7.63 -1.44
CA VAL A 204 5.86 -7.77 -1.46
C VAL A 204 5.43 -9.17 -1.03
N GLN A 205 6.08 -10.22 -1.52
CA GLN A 205 5.85 -11.61 -1.10
C GLN A 205 5.95 -11.74 0.42
N ASP A 206 7.05 -11.29 1.01
CA ASP A 206 7.28 -11.42 2.45
C ASP A 206 6.28 -10.57 3.27
N THR A 207 5.95 -9.37 2.79
CA THR A 207 5.00 -8.48 3.47
C THR A 207 3.60 -9.08 3.48
N LEU A 208 3.11 -9.59 2.33
CA LEU A 208 1.81 -10.24 2.24
C LEU A 208 1.80 -11.58 2.99
N GLY A 209 2.89 -12.35 2.92
CA GLY A 209 3.06 -13.62 3.63
C GLY A 209 3.16 -13.47 5.15
N SER A 210 3.46 -12.26 5.66
CA SER A 210 3.50 -11.99 7.11
C SER A 210 2.12 -11.88 7.75
N LEU A 211 1.04 -11.76 6.97
CA LEU A 211 -0.32 -11.64 7.50
C LEU A 211 -0.79 -12.95 8.14
N PRO A 212 -1.45 -12.91 9.32
CA PRO A 212 -2.01 -14.09 9.95
C PRO A 212 -3.02 -14.79 9.03
N THR A 213 -2.85 -16.10 8.90
CA THR A 213 -3.73 -17.02 8.16
C THR A 213 -5.00 -17.39 8.95
N ILE A 214 -5.13 -16.94 10.20
CA ILE A 214 -6.15 -17.46 11.14
C ILE A 214 -7.58 -17.04 10.73
N MET A 215 -8.41 -18.08 10.64
CA MET A 215 -9.72 -18.17 9.97
C MET A 215 -10.93 -17.65 10.77
N HIS A 216 -10.75 -16.67 11.66
CA HIS A 216 -11.85 -16.10 12.47
C HIS A 216 -11.80 -14.57 12.62
N VAL A 217 -10.95 -13.89 11.86
CA VAL A 217 -10.73 -12.46 11.98
C VAL A 217 -11.57 -11.72 10.94
N ASP A 218 -12.48 -10.86 11.44
CA ASP A 218 -13.12 -9.71 10.79
C ASP A 218 -13.20 -9.80 9.25
N ASP A 219 -14.39 -10.14 8.74
CA ASP A 219 -14.64 -10.27 7.29
C ASP A 219 -14.19 -9.03 6.49
N SER A 220 -14.16 -7.85 7.13
CA SER A 220 -13.66 -6.62 6.49
C SER A 220 -12.16 -6.65 6.17
N LEU A 221 -11.32 -7.18 7.07
CA LEU A 221 -9.88 -7.28 6.85
C LEU A 221 -9.57 -8.29 5.75
N GLN A 222 -10.30 -9.41 5.71
CA GLN A 222 -10.14 -10.42 4.66
C GLN A 222 -10.48 -9.86 3.27
N ALA A 223 -11.56 -9.08 3.14
CA ALA A 223 -11.88 -8.40 1.89
C ALA A 223 -10.77 -7.42 1.44
N ILE A 224 -10.21 -6.64 2.37
CA ILE A 224 -9.11 -5.70 2.08
C ILE A 224 -7.82 -6.44 1.70
N LYS A 225 -7.51 -7.57 2.34
CA LYS A 225 -6.39 -8.45 1.94
C LYS A 225 -6.55 -8.89 0.50
N LEU A 226 -7.73 -9.41 0.13
CA LEU A 226 -8.01 -9.87 -1.23
C LEU A 226 -7.92 -8.71 -2.24
N GLN A 227 -8.40 -7.53 -1.89
CA GLN A 227 -8.26 -6.33 -2.73
C GLN A 227 -6.79 -5.93 -2.93
N CYS A 228 -5.96 -5.98 -1.89
CA CYS A 228 -4.53 -5.71 -1.97
C CYS A 228 -3.81 -6.72 -2.89
N ILE A 229 -4.16 -8.00 -2.78
CA ILE A 229 -3.67 -9.06 -3.68
C ILE A 229 -4.11 -8.78 -5.12
N GLY A 230 -5.35 -8.36 -5.33
CA GLY A 230 -5.83 -8.00 -6.66
C GLY A 230 -5.10 -6.82 -7.29
N LYS A 231 -4.86 -5.76 -6.52
CA LYS A 231 -4.02 -4.65 -6.99
C LYS A 231 -2.57 -5.11 -7.26
N THR A 232 -2.07 -6.10 -6.53
CA THR A 232 -0.74 -6.70 -6.78
C THR A 232 -0.72 -7.44 -8.12
N VAL A 233 -1.72 -8.26 -8.40
CA VAL A 233 -1.90 -8.94 -9.70
C VAL A 233 -2.08 -7.93 -10.84
N GLU A 234 -2.71 -6.78 -10.58
CA GLU A 234 -2.87 -5.69 -11.55
C GLU A 234 -1.60 -4.84 -11.76
N SER A 235 -0.64 -4.91 -10.85
CA SER A 235 0.57 -4.08 -10.90
C SER A 235 1.57 -4.53 -11.97
N GLN A 236 2.58 -3.69 -12.23
CA GLN A 236 3.70 -4.03 -13.13
C GLN A 236 4.53 -5.22 -12.63
N LEU A 237 4.55 -5.47 -11.31
CA LEU A 237 5.26 -6.62 -10.73
C LEU A 237 4.71 -7.96 -11.24
N TYR A 238 3.42 -8.06 -11.51
CA TYR A 238 2.83 -9.29 -12.01
C TYR A 238 2.92 -9.42 -13.54
N THR A 239 3.29 -8.34 -14.24
CA THR A 239 3.48 -8.36 -15.70
C THR A 239 4.81 -9.02 -16.07
N ASN A 240 5.85 -8.83 -15.26
CA ASN A 240 7.15 -9.44 -15.48
C ASN A 240 7.17 -10.91 -14.99
N PRO A 241 7.60 -11.89 -15.82
CA PRO A 241 7.62 -13.31 -15.44
C PRO A 241 8.46 -13.64 -14.20
N ASP A 242 9.61 -12.98 -14.05
CA ASP A 242 10.54 -13.26 -12.94
C ASP A 242 9.93 -12.90 -11.58
N SER A 243 9.27 -11.74 -11.50
CA SER A 243 8.55 -11.32 -10.29
C SER A 243 7.22 -12.05 -10.12
N ARG A 244 6.56 -12.43 -11.22
CA ARG A 244 5.35 -13.25 -11.18
C ARG A 244 5.60 -14.61 -10.52
N TYR A 245 6.70 -15.28 -10.86
CA TYR A 245 7.09 -16.55 -10.25
C TYR A 245 7.24 -16.45 -8.72
N ILE A 246 7.77 -15.32 -8.23
CA ILE A 246 7.89 -15.03 -6.79
C ILE A 246 6.52 -14.76 -6.16
N LEU A 247 5.65 -14.00 -6.83
CA LEU A 247 4.37 -13.57 -6.25
C LEU A 247 3.26 -14.62 -6.34
N LEU A 248 3.32 -15.51 -7.35
CA LEU A 248 2.29 -16.50 -7.65
C LEU A 248 1.95 -17.40 -6.45
N PRO A 249 2.92 -17.99 -5.70
CA PRO A 249 2.62 -18.80 -4.53
C PRO A 249 1.80 -18.08 -3.46
N VAL A 250 2.07 -16.79 -3.22
CA VAL A 250 1.34 -15.99 -2.23
C VAL A 250 -0.08 -15.70 -2.71
N VAL A 251 -0.23 -15.33 -3.98
CA VAL A 251 -1.57 -15.12 -4.59
C VAL A 251 -2.41 -16.39 -4.45
N LEU A 252 -1.86 -17.54 -4.83
CA LEU A 252 -2.58 -18.82 -4.78
C LEU A 252 -2.90 -19.24 -3.35
N HIS A 253 -1.99 -19.04 -2.40
CA HIS A 253 -2.24 -19.33 -0.99
C HIS A 253 -3.48 -18.60 -0.46
N HIS A 254 -3.58 -17.30 -0.72
CA HIS A 254 -4.73 -16.52 -0.29
C HIS A 254 -6.00 -16.89 -1.05
N LEU A 255 -5.94 -17.10 -2.37
CA LEU A 255 -7.10 -17.55 -3.14
C LEU A 255 -7.64 -18.90 -2.62
N HIS A 256 -6.76 -19.84 -2.28
CA HIS A 256 -7.13 -21.11 -1.69
C HIS A 256 -7.90 -20.94 -0.38
N ILE A 257 -7.43 -20.08 0.52
CA ILE A 257 -8.10 -19.80 1.81
C ILE A 257 -9.51 -19.25 1.59
N HIS A 258 -9.67 -18.27 0.71
CA HIS A 258 -10.98 -17.67 0.41
C HIS A 258 -11.95 -18.67 -0.27
N LEU A 259 -11.44 -19.52 -1.17
CA LEU A 259 -12.22 -20.60 -1.80
C LEU A 259 -12.71 -21.64 -0.78
N GLN A 260 -11.85 -22.02 0.16
CA GLN A 260 -12.18 -22.95 1.23
C GLN A 260 -13.28 -22.40 2.15
N GLU A 261 -13.29 -21.09 2.40
CA GLU A 261 -14.33 -20.44 3.21
C GLU A 261 -15.61 -20.09 2.42
N GLN A 262 -15.62 -20.28 1.10
CA GLN A 262 -16.68 -19.80 0.20
C GLN A 262 -16.97 -18.30 0.33
N LYS A 263 -15.96 -17.50 0.69
CA LYS A 263 -16.08 -16.04 0.83
C LYS A 263 -15.56 -15.31 -0.40
N ASP A 264 -16.22 -14.22 -0.77
CA ASP A 264 -15.79 -13.33 -1.85
C ASP A 264 -15.49 -14.03 -3.18
N LEU A 265 -16.25 -15.08 -3.50
CA LEU A 265 -16.05 -15.93 -4.68
C LEU A 265 -16.04 -15.14 -6.01
N ILE A 266 -16.73 -13.99 -6.06
CA ILE A 266 -16.71 -13.08 -7.23
C ILE A 266 -15.32 -12.43 -7.37
N MET A 267 -14.74 -11.92 -6.28
CA MET A 267 -13.39 -11.34 -6.32
C MET A 267 -12.33 -12.40 -6.64
N VAL A 268 -12.49 -13.62 -6.12
CA VAL A 268 -11.63 -14.76 -6.46
C VAL A 268 -11.73 -15.09 -7.94
N TYR A 269 -12.94 -15.15 -8.50
CA TYR A 269 -13.15 -15.38 -9.93
C TYR A 269 -12.50 -14.28 -10.78
N ASP A 270 -12.73 -13.01 -10.46
CA ASP A 270 -12.14 -11.87 -11.16
C ASP A 270 -10.60 -11.93 -11.11
N LEU A 271 -10.03 -12.35 -9.98
CA LEU A 271 -8.59 -12.51 -9.80
C LEU A 271 -8.01 -13.63 -10.66
N LEU A 272 -8.68 -14.78 -10.70
CA LEU A 272 -8.27 -15.90 -11.54
C LEU A 272 -8.36 -15.55 -13.01
N GLN A 273 -9.41 -14.82 -13.41
CA GLN A 273 -9.55 -14.33 -14.78
C GLN A 273 -8.42 -13.36 -15.14
N LYS A 274 -8.12 -12.39 -14.28
CA LYS A 274 -7.03 -11.42 -14.49
C LYS A 274 -5.64 -12.08 -14.52
N SER A 275 -5.40 -13.08 -13.66
CA SER A 275 -4.15 -13.85 -13.65
C SER A 275 -4.00 -14.64 -14.96
N ARG A 276 -5.09 -15.26 -15.43
CA ARG A 276 -5.14 -15.95 -16.73
C ARG A 276 -4.88 -15.01 -17.90
N ASP A 277 -5.51 -13.85 -17.96
CA ASP A 277 -5.34 -12.87 -19.04
C ASP A 277 -3.89 -12.38 -19.14
N ARG A 278 -3.17 -12.33 -18.01
CA ARG A 278 -1.74 -11.96 -17.96
C ARG A 278 -0.79 -13.12 -18.28
N ASN A 279 -1.29 -14.35 -18.24
CA ASN A 279 -0.57 -15.56 -18.60
C ASN A 279 -0.81 -15.98 -20.07
N ASP A 280 -1.75 -15.36 -20.80
CA ASP A 280 -2.02 -15.73 -22.20
C ASP A 280 -0.89 -15.25 -23.14
N PRO A 281 -0.11 -16.16 -23.75
CA PRO A 281 0.95 -15.81 -24.68
C PRO A 281 0.45 -15.18 -26.00
N ARG A 282 -0.87 -15.16 -26.26
CA ARG A 282 -1.45 -14.65 -27.51
C ARG A 282 -1.53 -13.11 -27.61
N GLY A 283 -1.28 -12.38 -26.52
CA GLY A 283 -1.38 -10.92 -26.46
C GLY A 283 -0.09 -10.14 -26.79
N GLY A 284 1.06 -10.80 -26.91
CA GLY A 284 2.35 -10.15 -27.17
C GLY A 284 3.19 -10.98 -28.14
N GLY A 285 3.43 -10.44 -29.34
CA GLY A 285 4.17 -11.15 -30.39
C GLY A 285 5.60 -11.50 -29.98
N GLY A 286 5.91 -12.79 -29.97
CA GLY A 286 7.27 -13.32 -29.81
C GLY A 286 7.27 -14.77 -29.32
N GLU A 287 7.20 -15.73 -30.23
CA GLU A 287 7.38 -17.16 -29.94
C GLU A 287 8.80 -17.42 -29.39
N ASN A 288 8.91 -17.76 -28.11
CA ASN A 288 10.13 -18.27 -27.49
C ASN A 288 9.78 -19.51 -26.66
N ALA A 289 10.39 -20.66 -26.97
CA ALA A 289 10.14 -21.94 -26.28
C ALA A 289 10.43 -21.93 -24.76
N LEU A 290 11.28 -21.01 -24.29
CA LEU A 290 11.52 -20.76 -22.86
C LEU A 290 10.30 -20.16 -22.15
N SER A 291 9.52 -19.32 -22.86
CA SER A 291 8.29 -18.73 -22.35
C SER A 291 7.19 -19.78 -22.21
N GLU A 292 7.08 -20.71 -23.17
CA GLU A 292 6.09 -21.79 -23.11
C GLU A 292 6.34 -22.74 -21.93
N LYS A 293 7.60 -23.09 -21.68
CA LYS A 293 7.96 -23.93 -20.52
C LYS A 293 7.63 -23.24 -19.20
N SER A 294 7.94 -21.94 -19.07
CA SER A 294 7.59 -21.14 -17.88
C SER A 294 6.08 -21.10 -17.64
N VAL A 295 5.29 -20.92 -18.71
CA VAL A 295 3.83 -20.89 -18.63
C VAL A 295 3.26 -22.25 -18.19
N LEU A 296 3.83 -23.36 -18.67
CA LEU A 296 3.43 -24.70 -18.24
C LEU A 296 3.73 -24.95 -16.75
N GLU A 297 4.91 -24.56 -16.28
CA GLU A 297 5.26 -24.66 -14.85
C GLU A 297 4.32 -23.82 -13.98
N GLU A 298 3.93 -22.62 -14.43
CA GLU A 298 2.93 -21.79 -13.74
C GLU A 298 1.54 -22.45 -13.71
N ILE A 299 1.09 -23.02 -14.84
CA ILE A 299 -0.19 -23.74 -14.91
C ILE A 299 -0.18 -24.93 -13.95
N ASP A 300 0.91 -25.71 -13.90
CA ASP A 300 1.04 -26.84 -12.98
C ASP A 300 0.94 -26.40 -11.52
N VAL A 301 1.58 -25.29 -11.15
CA VAL A 301 1.49 -24.71 -9.79
C VAL A 301 0.07 -24.25 -9.47
N ILE A 302 -0.62 -23.60 -10.42
CA ILE A 302 -2.02 -23.16 -10.24
C ILE A 302 -2.95 -24.37 -10.06
N VAL A 303 -2.82 -25.38 -10.93
CA VAL A 303 -3.65 -26.60 -10.89
C VAL A 303 -3.40 -27.36 -9.59
N ALA A 304 -2.14 -27.56 -9.21
CA ALA A 304 -1.78 -28.25 -7.97
C ALA A 304 -2.31 -27.51 -6.73
N SER A 305 -2.35 -26.18 -6.76
CA SER A 305 -2.78 -25.37 -5.63
C SER A 305 -4.31 -25.26 -5.50
N LEU A 306 -5.06 -25.20 -6.61
CA LEU A 306 -6.47 -24.81 -6.58
C LEU A 306 -7.46 -25.90 -7.03
N LEU A 307 -7.03 -26.95 -7.74
CA LEU A 307 -7.97 -27.92 -8.35
C LEU A 307 -8.85 -28.64 -7.31
N ASP A 308 -8.24 -29.18 -6.26
CA ASP A 308 -8.96 -29.93 -5.23
C ASP A 308 -9.99 -29.04 -4.51
N ILE A 309 -9.59 -27.83 -4.11
CA ILE A 309 -10.50 -26.93 -3.40
C ILE A 309 -11.63 -26.44 -4.30
N LEU A 310 -11.35 -26.14 -5.57
CA LEU A 310 -12.39 -25.73 -6.54
C LEU A 310 -13.41 -26.86 -6.75
N LEU A 311 -12.97 -28.11 -6.91
CA LEU A 311 -13.86 -29.25 -7.05
C LEU A 311 -14.72 -29.45 -5.81
N ARG A 312 -14.15 -29.33 -4.61
CA ARG A 312 -14.90 -29.41 -3.35
C ARG A 312 -15.94 -28.29 -3.24
N THR A 313 -15.55 -27.05 -3.51
CA THR A 313 -16.46 -25.89 -3.46
C THR A 313 -17.61 -26.05 -4.47
N ILE A 314 -17.34 -26.53 -5.69
CA ILE A 314 -18.39 -26.81 -6.69
C ILE A 314 -19.31 -27.94 -6.22
N LEU A 315 -18.77 -29.04 -5.69
CA LEU A 315 -19.56 -30.16 -5.16
C LEU A 315 -20.45 -29.72 -3.99
N GLU A 316 -19.96 -28.85 -3.11
CA GLU A 316 -20.74 -28.31 -2.00
C GLU A 316 -21.85 -27.35 -2.48
N ILE A 317 -21.58 -26.50 -3.47
CA ILE A 317 -22.59 -25.60 -4.03
C ILE A 317 -23.67 -26.41 -4.77
N THR A 318 -23.27 -27.43 -5.54
CA THR A 318 -24.20 -28.26 -6.34
C THR A 318 -24.99 -29.26 -5.51
N SER A 319 -24.48 -29.65 -4.33
CA SER A 319 -25.18 -30.54 -3.39
C SER A 319 -26.14 -29.80 -2.45
N ARG A 320 -26.14 -28.46 -2.42
CA ARG A 320 -27.16 -27.69 -1.69
C ARG A 320 -28.53 -27.89 -2.36
N PRO A 321 -29.58 -28.30 -1.62
CA PRO A 321 -30.90 -28.43 -2.21
C PRO A 321 -31.36 -27.07 -2.73
N GLN A 322 -31.77 -27.00 -4.01
CA GLN A 322 -32.44 -25.83 -4.56
C GLN A 322 -33.64 -25.50 -3.66
N ALA A 323 -33.66 -24.30 -3.08
CA ALA A 323 -34.88 -23.79 -2.46
C ALA A 323 -36.00 -23.87 -3.51
N PRO A 324 -37.18 -24.43 -3.18
CA PRO A 324 -38.24 -24.56 -4.16
C PRO A 324 -38.56 -23.16 -4.68
N SER A 325 -38.40 -22.99 -5.98
CA SER A 325 -38.87 -21.83 -6.72
C SER A 325 -40.28 -21.53 -6.26
N SER A 326 -40.49 -20.40 -5.59
CA SER A 326 -41.82 -19.87 -5.36
C SER A 326 -42.41 -19.60 -6.73
N ALA A 327 -43.16 -20.56 -7.24
CA ALA A 327 -44.08 -20.35 -8.33
C ALA A 327 -45.07 -19.28 -7.85
N MET A 328 -44.76 -18.01 -8.11
CA MET A 328 -45.76 -16.95 -8.13
C MET A 328 -46.76 -17.32 -9.21
N ARG A 329 -47.78 -18.06 -8.79
CA ARG A 329 -49.01 -18.28 -9.53
C ARG A 329 -49.69 -16.91 -9.60
N LEU A 330 -49.46 -16.18 -10.70
CA LEU A 330 -50.29 -15.03 -11.08
C LEU A 330 -51.72 -15.55 -11.20
N GLN A 331 -52.54 -15.34 -10.17
CA GLN A 331 -53.99 -15.43 -10.29
C GLN A 331 -54.45 -14.19 -11.04
N PHE A 332 -54.63 -14.33 -12.35
CA PHE A 332 -55.63 -13.57 -13.07
C PHE A 332 -56.99 -14.10 -12.65
N GLN A 333 -57.84 -13.25 -12.07
CA GLN A 333 -59.27 -13.43 -12.11
C GLN A 333 -59.93 -12.07 -12.27
N ASP A 334 -60.44 -11.83 -13.48
CA ASP A 334 -61.46 -10.84 -13.80
C ASP A 334 -62.71 -11.09 -12.94
N VAL A 335 -63.21 -10.05 -12.27
CA VAL A 335 -64.63 -9.59 -12.28
C VAL A 335 -64.65 -8.09 -12.02
#